data_AF-A0A395UXX7-F1
#
_entry.id   AF-A0A395UXX7-F1
#
_cell.length_a   1.000
_cell.length_b   1.000
_cell.length_c   1.000
_cell.angle_alpha   90.00
_cell.angle_beta   90.00
_cell.angle_gamma   90.00
#
_symmetry.space_group_name_H-M   'P 1'
#
loop_
_entity.id
_entity.type
_entity.pdbx_description
1 polymer ?
#
loop_
_entity_poly.entity_id
_entity_poly.type
_entity_poly.pdbx_seq_one_letter_code
_entity_poly.pdbx_strand_id
1 'polypeptide(L)'
;MEYLNLEKGGLITILIPLNLLIGEYTLFFRLNGWSRKIIHLITGVIDLFFVVATIASGEHPYYPFVIFGGMLIGIIQSEWCYRKISEETNCWDKIDILFKKGRIWMGVILIIIEIVIRMSYPSMFMVLPLITRIFSYIILAVLPIEVIVFNCFLVKKHNGMTI
;
A
#
# COMPACT_ATOMS: atom_id res chain seq x y z
N MET A 1 -29.53 11.66 -3.13
CA MET A 1 -28.22 10.98 -3.16
C MET A 1 -27.98 10.43 -1.76
N GLU A 2 -27.81 9.11 -1.62
CA GLU A 2 -27.26 8.58 -0.37
C GLU A 2 -25.79 9.01 -0.27
N TYR A 3 -25.44 9.68 0.81
CA TYR A 3 -24.06 10.01 1.12
C TYR A 3 -23.26 8.70 1.32
N LEU A 4 -21.96 8.72 0.98
CA LEU A 4 -21.07 7.61 1.30
C LEU A 4 -21.11 7.36 2.81
N ASN A 5 -21.72 6.24 3.22
CA ASN A 5 -21.71 5.82 4.62
C ASN A 5 -20.26 5.69 5.10
N LEU A 6 -20.04 5.95 6.38
CA LEU A 6 -18.71 5.91 7.03
C LEU A 6 -17.98 4.59 6.78
N GLU A 7 -18.73 3.48 6.71
CA GLU A 7 -18.26 2.14 6.33
C GLU A 7 -17.70 2.08 4.89
N LYS A 8 -18.33 2.80 3.96
CA LYS A 8 -17.93 2.94 2.56
C LYS A 8 -16.76 3.90 2.38
N GLY A 9 -16.55 4.83 3.32
CA GLY A 9 -15.39 5.72 3.37
C GLY A 9 -14.07 5.00 3.71
N GLY A 10 -14.14 3.79 4.30
CA GLY A 10 -12.97 2.99 4.65
C GLY A 10 -12.04 2.63 3.48
N LEU A 11 -12.57 2.62 2.25
CA LEU A 11 -11.80 2.30 1.04
C LEU A 11 -10.79 3.40 0.66
N ILE A 12 -11.13 4.66 0.93
CA ILE A 12 -10.21 5.81 0.80
C ILE A 12 -9.03 5.65 1.78
N THR A 13 -9.33 5.19 2.98
CA THR A 13 -8.36 4.96 4.06
C THR A 13 -7.39 3.83 3.75
N ILE A 14 -7.74 2.91 2.85
CA ILE A 14 -6.90 1.79 2.39
C ILE A 14 -6.02 2.22 1.20
N LEU A 15 -6.52 3.08 0.31
CA LEU A 15 -5.78 3.55 -0.86
C LEU A 15 -4.66 4.53 -0.51
N ILE A 16 -4.79 5.29 0.59
CA ILE A 16 -3.73 6.19 1.07
C ILE A 16 -2.45 5.41 1.45
N PRO A 17 -2.51 4.35 2.28
CA PRO A 17 -1.37 3.46 2.55
C PRO A 17 -0.82 2.76 1.32
N LEU A 18 -1.68 2.28 0.40
CA LEU A 18 -1.24 1.64 -0.85
C LEU A 18 -0.43 2.61 -1.73
N ASN A 19 -0.84 3.88 -1.81
CA ASN A 19 -0.08 4.92 -2.51
C ASN A 19 1.25 5.26 -1.80
N LEU A 20 1.31 5.20 -0.46
CA LEU A 20 2.56 5.38 0.28
C LEU A 20 3.55 4.23 0.05
N LEU A 21 3.04 3.01 -0.16
CA LEU A 21 3.84 1.82 -0.42
C LEU A 21 4.32 1.70 -1.86
N ILE A 22 3.68 2.39 -2.82
CA ILE A 22 3.99 2.23 -4.26
C ILE A 22 5.47 2.52 -4.59
N GLY A 23 6.08 3.49 -3.87
CA GLY A 23 7.50 3.80 -3.99
C GLY A 23 8.40 2.67 -3.49
N GLU A 24 8.01 2.00 -2.40
CA GLU A 24 8.73 0.86 -1.84
C GLU A 24 8.60 -0.39 -2.72
N TYR A 25 7.41 -0.64 -3.26
CA TYR A 25 7.16 -1.69 -4.24
C TYR A 25 8.02 -1.51 -5.49
N THR A 26 8.00 -0.30 -6.07
CA THR A 26 8.79 0.02 -7.27
C THR A 26 10.28 -0.22 -7.03
N LEU A 27 10.77 0.19 -5.87
CA LEU A 27 12.15 0.01 -5.47
C LEU A 27 12.51 -1.47 -5.25
N PHE A 28 11.62 -2.24 -4.58
CA PHE A 28 11.79 -3.66 -4.37
C PHE A 28 11.91 -4.43 -5.70
N PHE A 29 10.95 -4.23 -6.61
CA PHE A 29 10.93 -4.94 -7.88
C PHE A 29 12.11 -4.55 -8.78
N ARG A 30 12.45 -3.26 -8.84
CA ARG A 30 13.63 -2.81 -9.60
C ARG A 30 14.92 -3.43 -9.05
N LEU A 31 15.10 -3.44 -7.73
CA LEU A 31 16.27 -4.06 -7.10
C LEU A 31 16.34 -5.57 -7.37
N ASN A 32 15.21 -6.23 -7.61
CA ASN A 32 15.14 -7.63 -8.02
C ASN A 32 15.24 -7.83 -9.54
N GLY A 33 15.57 -6.79 -10.32
CA GLY A 33 15.79 -6.87 -11.76
C GLY A 33 14.53 -6.85 -12.62
N TRP A 34 13.37 -6.53 -12.03
CA TRP A 34 12.12 -6.48 -12.79
C TRP A 34 12.04 -5.20 -13.63
N SER A 35 11.53 -5.33 -14.85
CA SER A 35 11.36 -4.18 -15.73
C SER A 35 10.16 -3.33 -15.31
N ARG A 36 10.28 -2.00 -15.44
CA ARG A 36 9.19 -1.05 -15.17
C ARG A 36 7.88 -1.43 -15.86
N LYS A 37 7.96 -1.89 -17.11
CA LYS A 37 6.79 -2.26 -17.91
C LYS A 37 6.02 -3.42 -17.29
N ILE A 38 6.74 -4.40 -16.75
CA ILE A 38 6.12 -5.56 -16.08
C ILE A 38 5.44 -5.13 -14.79
N ILE A 39 6.07 -4.26 -14.00
CA ILE A 39 5.51 -3.76 -12.74
C ILE A 39 4.20 -3.00 -13.01
N HIS A 40 4.21 -2.02 -13.90
CA HIS A 40 3.00 -1.26 -14.24
C HIS A 40 1.90 -2.14 -14.86
N LEU A 41 2.27 -3.13 -15.67
CA LEU A 41 1.31 -4.06 -16.25
C LEU A 41 0.62 -4.89 -15.17
N ILE A 42 1.38 -5.46 -14.22
CA ILE A 42 0.81 -6.29 -13.15
C ILE A 42 -0.08 -5.44 -12.23
N THR A 43 0.39 -4.27 -11.80
CA THR A 43 -0.41 -3.34 -10.99
C THR A 43 -1.69 -2.95 -11.73
N GLY A 44 -1.58 -2.59 -13.01
CA GLY A 44 -2.73 -2.23 -13.82
C GLY A 44 -3.74 -3.37 -14.01
N VAL A 45 -3.28 -4.61 -14.18
CA VAL A 45 -4.16 -5.79 -14.30
C VAL A 45 -4.90 -6.08 -13.00
N ILE A 46 -4.20 -6.01 -11.86
CA ILE A 46 -4.80 -6.21 -10.54
C ILE A 46 -5.86 -5.15 -10.27
N ASP A 47 -5.54 -3.88 -10.49
CA ASP A 47 -6.47 -2.77 -10.24
C ASP A 47 -7.66 -2.81 -11.21
N LEU A 48 -7.44 -3.11 -12.50
CA LEU A 48 -8.52 -3.26 -13.46
C LEU A 48 -9.46 -4.41 -13.08
N PHE A 49 -8.92 -5.52 -12.56
CA PHE A 49 -9.74 -6.61 -12.03
C PHE A 49 -10.65 -6.12 -10.90
N PHE A 50 -10.13 -5.34 -9.93
CA PHE A 50 -10.95 -4.77 -8.86
C PHE A 50 -11.98 -3.74 -9.35
N VAL A 51 -11.64 -2.92 -10.34
CA VAL A 51 -12.58 -1.98 -10.97
C VAL A 51 -13.72 -2.73 -11.65
N VAL A 52 -13.42 -3.76 -12.45
CA VAL A 52 -14.45 -4.57 -13.12
C VAL A 52 -15.29 -5.32 -12.09
N ALA A 53 -14.68 -5.90 -11.07
CA ALA A 53 -15.39 -6.62 -10.02
C ALA A 53 -16.35 -5.70 -9.24
N THR A 54 -15.93 -4.49 -8.90
CA THR A 54 -16.79 -3.53 -8.18
C THR A 54 -17.95 -3.04 -9.06
N ILE A 55 -17.72 -2.76 -10.34
CA ILE A 55 -18.79 -2.41 -11.29
C ILE A 55 -19.77 -3.57 -11.48
N ALA A 56 -19.26 -4.79 -11.71
CA ALA A 56 -20.08 -5.98 -11.93
C ALA A 56 -20.91 -6.36 -10.69
N SER A 57 -20.42 -6.03 -9.49
CA SER A 57 -21.14 -6.23 -8.24
C SER A 57 -22.26 -5.20 -8.00
N GLY A 58 -22.42 -4.20 -8.88
CA GLY A 58 -23.41 -3.13 -8.71
C GLY A 58 -23.08 -2.17 -7.57
N GLU A 59 -21.82 -2.12 -7.14
CA GLU A 59 -21.38 -1.25 -6.06
C GLU A 59 -21.41 0.22 -6.48
N HIS A 60 -21.41 1.11 -5.49
CA HIS A 60 -21.52 2.55 -5.73
C HIS A 60 -20.37 3.02 -6.66
N PRO A 61 -20.65 3.82 -7.71
CA PRO A 61 -19.67 4.20 -8.75
C PRO A 61 -18.46 4.98 -8.22
N TYR A 62 -18.55 5.49 -7.01
CA TYR A 62 -17.42 6.05 -6.27
C TYR A 62 -16.26 5.06 -6.12
N TYR A 63 -16.51 3.79 -5.82
CA TYR A 63 -15.45 2.82 -5.59
C TYR A 63 -14.58 2.53 -6.81
N PRO A 64 -15.14 2.16 -7.98
CA PRO A 64 -14.34 1.98 -9.18
C PRO A 64 -13.62 3.26 -9.58
N PHE A 65 -14.24 4.43 -9.39
CA PHE A 65 -13.60 5.72 -9.65
C PHE A 65 -12.36 5.96 -8.76
N VAL A 66 -12.46 5.71 -7.46
CA VAL A 66 -11.35 5.93 -6.52
C VAL A 66 -10.26 4.87 -6.70
N ILE A 67 -10.60 3.59 -6.96
CA ILE A 67 -9.61 2.54 -7.26
C ILE A 67 -8.84 2.91 -8.53
N PHE A 68 -9.54 3.28 -9.60
CA PHE A 68 -8.92 3.69 -10.85
C PHE A 68 -8.07 4.96 -10.70
N GLY A 69 -8.57 5.97 -9.97
CA GLY A 69 -7.81 7.19 -9.69
C GLY A 69 -6.57 6.93 -8.84
N GLY A 70 -6.69 6.06 -7.83
CA GLY A 70 -5.59 5.60 -6.99
C GLY A 70 -4.50 4.91 -7.81
N MET A 71 -4.88 4.00 -8.70
CA MET A 71 -3.96 3.33 -9.64
C MET A 71 -3.17 4.35 -10.48
N LEU A 72 -3.85 5.34 -11.09
CA LEU A 72 -3.18 6.33 -11.93
C LEU A 72 -2.15 7.14 -11.15
N ILE A 73 -2.53 7.59 -9.95
CA ILE A 73 -1.62 8.31 -9.05
C ILE A 73 -0.44 7.40 -8.67
N GLY A 74 -0.71 6.14 -8.33
CA GLY A 74 0.29 5.14 -8.00
C GLY A 74 1.29 4.90 -9.13
N ILE A 75 0.82 4.76 -10.38
CA ILE A 75 1.66 4.62 -11.56
C ILE A 75 2.54 5.87 -11.75
N ILE A 76 1.97 7.08 -11.65
CA ILE A 76 2.74 8.33 -11.76
C ILE A 76 3.82 8.42 -10.67
N GLN A 77 3.47 8.10 -9.42
CA GLN A 77 4.40 8.09 -8.29
C GLN A 77 5.51 7.05 -8.49
N SER A 78 5.17 5.86 -8.98
CA SER A 78 6.15 4.81 -9.29
C SER A 78 7.10 5.22 -10.41
N GLU A 79 6.61 5.87 -11.47
CA GLU A 79 7.43 6.42 -12.56
C GLU A 79 8.38 7.50 -12.06
N TRP A 80 7.89 8.42 -11.21
CA TRP A 80 8.75 9.44 -10.62
C TRP A 80 9.82 8.83 -9.72
N CYS A 81 9.43 7.88 -8.85
CA CYS A 81 10.37 7.17 -7.99
C CYS A 81 11.43 6.42 -8.82
N TYR A 82 11.01 5.73 -9.87
CA TYR A 82 11.91 5.01 -10.77
C TYR A 82 12.91 5.95 -11.46
N ARG A 83 12.48 7.13 -11.93
CA ARG A 83 13.39 8.11 -12.56
C ARG A 83 14.39 8.69 -11.56
N LYS A 84 13.93 9.05 -10.37
CA LYS A 84 14.81 9.56 -9.30
C LYS A 84 15.95 8.58 -9.01
N ILE A 85 15.64 7.29 -8.93
CA ILE A 85 16.63 6.22 -8.69
C ILE A 85 17.56 5.97 -9.91
N SER A 86 17.15 6.28 -11.15
CA SER A 86 18.06 6.18 -12.31
C SER A 86 19.06 7.33 -12.40
N GLU A 87 18.70 8.49 -11.87
CA GLU A 87 19.57 9.68 -11.86
C GLU A 87 20.48 9.69 -10.62
N GLU A 88 19.97 9.31 -9.44
CA GLU A 88 20.76 9.08 -8.23
C GLU A 88 21.43 7.70 -8.30
N THR A 89 22.60 7.66 -8.92
CA THR A 89 23.50 6.51 -8.78
C THR A 89 23.93 6.35 -7.31
N ASN A 90 23.35 5.34 -6.66
CA ASN A 90 23.98 4.51 -5.63
C ASN A 90 24.46 5.16 -4.31
N CYS A 91 23.91 6.29 -3.89
CA CYS A 91 24.16 6.79 -2.53
C CYS A 91 22.82 6.96 -1.80
N TRP A 92 22.37 5.91 -1.11
CA TRP A 92 21.31 6.12 -0.13
C TRP A 92 21.97 6.77 1.07
N ASP A 93 21.53 7.98 1.38
CA ASP A 93 22.11 8.70 2.50
C ASP A 93 21.78 8.00 3.81
N LYS A 94 22.62 8.22 4.82
CA LYS A 94 22.36 7.73 6.19
C LYS A 94 20.97 8.13 6.70
N ILE A 95 20.47 9.28 6.24
CA ILE A 95 19.15 9.81 6.53
C ILE A 95 18.06 8.94 5.89
N ASP A 96 18.21 8.50 4.64
CA ASP A 96 17.23 7.64 3.97
C ASP A 96 17.09 6.27 4.65
N ILE A 97 18.22 5.71 5.10
CA ILE A 97 18.23 4.45 5.87
C ILE A 97 17.56 4.67 7.23
N LEU A 98 17.81 5.80 7.88
CA LEU A 98 17.17 6.15 9.15
C LEU A 98 15.65 6.26 8.98
N PHE A 99 15.18 6.90 7.91
CA PHE A 99 13.75 6.96 7.59
C PHE A 99 13.17 5.58 7.33
N LYS A 100 13.87 4.69 6.61
CA LYS A 100 13.41 3.31 6.39
C LYS A 100 13.33 2.51 7.68
N LYS A 101 14.32 2.65 8.58
CA LYS A 101 14.25 2.08 9.93
C LYS A 101 13.08 2.66 10.73
N GLY A 102 12.84 3.96 10.62
CA GLY A 102 11.67 4.62 11.22
C GLY A 102 10.35 4.06 10.70
N ARG A 103 10.24 3.78 9.40
CA ARG A 103 9.05 3.14 8.80
C ARG A 103 8.83 1.71 9.30
N ILE A 104 9.90 0.94 9.53
CA ILE A 104 9.78 -0.37 10.18
C ILE A 104 9.14 -0.22 11.57
N TRP A 105 9.62 0.73 12.38
CA TRP A 105 9.04 1.02 13.69
C TRP A 105 7.58 1.48 13.60
N MET A 106 7.24 2.31 12.63
CA MET A 106 5.85 2.70 12.36
C MET A 106 4.98 1.49 12.04
N GLY A 107 5.46 0.56 11.21
CA GLY A 107 4.77 -0.70 10.93
C GLY A 107 4.50 -1.52 12.19
N VAL A 108 5.49 -1.64 13.09
CA VAL A 108 5.33 -2.35 14.37
C VAL A 108 4.29 -1.64 15.26
N ILE A 109 4.35 -0.30 15.34
CA ILE A 109 3.37 0.50 16.09
C ILE A 109 1.96 0.30 15.53
N LEU A 110 1.81 0.26 14.20
CA LEU A 110 0.52 0.02 13.56
C LEU A 110 -0.07 -1.34 13.92
N ILE A 111 0.74 -2.41 13.98
CA ILE A 111 0.29 -3.74 14.46
C ILE A 111 -0.24 -3.64 15.89
N ILE A 112 0.47 -2.95 16.78
CA ILE A 112 0.07 -2.82 18.18
C ILE A 112 -1.23 -2.01 18.30
N ILE A 113 -1.32 -0.87 17.61
CA ILE A 113 -2.52 -0.03 17.60
C ILE A 113 -3.71 -0.83 17.07
N GLU A 114 -3.53 -1.60 15.99
CA GLU A 114 -4.58 -2.42 15.43
C GLU A 114 -5.10 -3.44 16.44
N ILE A 115 -4.21 -4.15 17.14
CA ILE A 115 -4.57 -5.10 18.21
C ILE A 115 -5.34 -4.39 19.33
N VAL A 116 -4.85 -3.23 19.78
CA VAL A 116 -5.49 -2.44 20.85
C VAL A 116 -6.89 -1.97 20.44
N ILE A 117 -7.07 -1.49 19.22
CA ILE A 117 -8.38 -1.06 18.70
C ILE A 117 -9.32 -2.26 18.61
N ARG A 118 -8.85 -3.42 18.12
CA ARG A 118 -9.67 -4.64 18.03
C ARG A 118 -10.15 -5.12 19.40
N MET A 119 -9.29 -5.05 20.42
CA MET A 119 -9.67 -5.43 21.79
C MET A 119 -10.58 -4.38 22.46
N SER A 120 -10.30 -3.09 22.25
CA SER A 120 -11.00 -1.99 22.92
C SER A 120 -12.36 -1.68 22.29
N TYR A 121 -12.50 -1.86 20.97
CA TYR A 121 -13.70 -1.50 20.20
C TYR A 121 -14.14 -2.62 19.24
N PRO A 122 -14.43 -3.83 19.74
CA PRO A 122 -14.86 -4.95 18.90
C PRO A 122 -16.17 -4.66 18.15
N SER A 123 -17.04 -3.82 18.72
CA SER A 123 -18.30 -3.39 18.12
C SER A 123 -18.12 -2.64 16.80
N MET A 124 -17.02 -1.91 16.63
CA MET A 124 -16.73 -1.13 15.41
C MET A 124 -16.58 -2.03 14.17
N PHE A 125 -16.15 -3.29 14.37
CA PHE A 125 -16.02 -4.26 13.29
C PHE A 125 -17.22 -5.22 13.20
N MET A 126 -17.93 -5.45 14.30
CA MET A 126 -19.07 -6.38 14.33
C MET A 126 -20.32 -5.86 13.62
N VAL A 127 -20.44 -4.53 13.47
CA VAL A 127 -21.55 -3.88 12.73
C VAL A 127 -21.38 -4.02 11.20
N LEU A 128 -20.15 -4.26 10.72
CA LEU A 128 -19.87 -4.43 9.30
C LEU A 128 -20.42 -5.77 8.77
N PRO A 129 -20.92 -5.81 7.52
CA PRO A 129 -21.23 -7.05 6.82
C PRO A 129 -20.02 -8.02 6.82
N LEU A 130 -20.28 -9.33 6.91
CA LEU A 130 -19.25 -10.36 7.09
C LEU A 130 -18.10 -10.25 6.08
N ILE A 131 -18.43 -10.04 4.80
CA ILE A 131 -17.44 -9.94 3.73
C ILE A 131 -16.56 -8.69 3.91
N THR A 132 -17.16 -7.53 4.14
CA THR A 132 -16.46 -6.26 4.38
C THR A 132 -15.53 -6.37 5.58
N ARG A 133 -15.99 -7.00 6.66
CA ARG A 133 -15.19 -7.25 7.86
C ARG A 133 -13.95 -8.11 7.59
N ILE A 134 -14.11 -9.18 6.80
CA ILE A 134 -12.98 -10.05 6.40
C ILE A 134 -11.95 -9.24 5.60
N PHE A 135 -12.39 -8.44 4.62
CA PHE A 135 -11.49 -7.59 3.84
C PHE A 135 -10.78 -6.55 4.71
N SER A 136 -11.50 -5.86 5.59
CA SER A 136 -10.89 -4.89 6.51
C SER A 136 -9.83 -5.54 7.39
N TYR A 137 -10.07 -6.75 7.91
CA TYR A 137 -9.08 -7.46 8.73
C TYR A 137 -7.86 -7.93 7.95
N ILE A 138 -8.04 -8.41 6.72
CA ILE A 138 -6.91 -8.80 5.86
C ILE A 138 -6.07 -7.57 5.57
N ILE A 139 -6.68 -6.48 5.15
CA ILE A 139 -5.96 -5.27 4.74
C ILE A 139 -5.24 -4.63 5.92
N LEU A 140 -5.91 -4.50 7.07
CA LEU A 140 -5.30 -3.94 8.28
C LEU A 140 -4.14 -4.79 8.79
N ALA A 141 -4.18 -6.12 8.64
CA ALA A 141 -3.08 -7.00 9.03
C ALA A 141 -1.94 -7.03 8.01
N VAL A 142 -2.25 -7.03 6.72
CA VAL A 142 -1.27 -7.15 5.62
C VAL A 142 -0.44 -5.87 5.48
N LEU A 143 -1.08 -4.71 5.54
CA LEU A 143 -0.46 -3.41 5.33
C LEU A 143 0.75 -3.13 6.26
N PRO A 144 0.67 -3.28 7.59
CA PRO A 144 1.82 -3.05 8.45
C PRO A 144 2.91 -4.12 8.25
N ILE A 145 2.54 -5.35 7.90
CA ILE A 145 3.51 -6.41 7.57
C ILE A 145 4.26 -6.04 6.29
N GLU A 146 3.57 -5.57 5.26
CA GLU A 146 4.18 -5.12 4.00
C GLU A 146 5.18 -3.98 4.25
N VAL A 147 4.77 -2.94 5.01
CA VAL A 147 5.66 -1.83 5.40
C VAL A 147 6.93 -2.35 6.07
N ILE A 148 6.82 -3.30 7.00
CA ILE A 148 7.97 -3.89 7.69
C ILE A 148 8.85 -4.67 6.71
N VAL A 149 8.27 -5.59 5.95
CA VAL A 149 9.01 -6.50 5.07
C VAL A 149 9.76 -5.74 3.98
N PHE A 150 9.11 -4.79 3.30
CA PHE A 150 9.76 -4.00 2.27
C PHE A 150 10.88 -3.15 2.85
N ASN A 151 10.64 -2.40 3.93
CA ASN A 151 11.71 -1.59 4.51
C ASN A 151 12.86 -2.43 5.09
N CYS A 152 12.59 -3.58 5.69
CA CYS A 152 13.63 -4.53 6.13
C CYS A 152 14.49 -5.02 4.96
N PHE A 153 13.86 -5.42 3.86
CA PHE A 153 14.57 -5.85 2.66
C PHE A 153 15.48 -4.74 2.12
N LEU A 154 14.95 -3.52 2.06
CA LEU A 154 15.65 -2.35 1.53
C LEU A 154 16.85 -1.95 2.41
N VAL A 155 16.70 -1.99 3.74
CA VAL A 155 17.81 -1.78 4.69
C VAL A 155 18.86 -2.89 4.58
N LYS A 156 18.44 -4.17 4.46
CA LYS A 156 19.38 -5.30 4.31
C LYS A 156 20.18 -5.19 3.02
N LYS A 157 19.52 -4.81 1.91
CA LYS A 157 20.16 -4.64 0.61
C LYS A 157 21.17 -3.50 0.61
N HIS A 158 20.84 -2.38 1.26
CA HIS A 158 21.78 -1.28 1.47
C HIS A 158 23.00 -1.71 2.32
N ASN A 159 22.79 -2.39 3.44
CA ASN A 159 23.88 -2.89 4.29
C ASN A 159 24.75 -3.95 3.59
N GLY A 160 24.25 -4.63 2.56
CA GLY A 160 25.04 -5.54 1.73
C GLY A 160 25.76 -4.85 0.56
N MET A 161 25.44 -3.59 0.29
CA MET A 161 26.09 -2.72 -0.70
C MET A 161 27.19 -1.84 -0.06
N THR A 162 27.43 -1.93 1.24
CA THR A 162 28.56 -1.25 1.89
C THR A 162 29.86 -1.80 1.30
N ILE A 163 30.49 -0.99 0.44
CA ILE A 163 31.89 -1.12 0.01
C ILE A 163 32.77 -0.59 1.14
#